data_AF-A0A3T0RMX8-F1
#
_entry.id   AF-A0A3T0RMX8-F1
#
_cell.length_a   1.000
_cell.length_b   1.000
_cell.length_c   1.000
_cell.angle_alpha   90.00
_cell.angle_beta   90.00
_cell.angle_gamma   90.00
#
_symmetry.space_group_name_H-M   'P 1'
#
loop_
_entity.id
_entity.type
_entity.pdbx_description
1 polymer ?
#
loop_
_entity_poly.entity_id
_entity_poly.type
_entity_poly.pdbx_seq_one_letter_code
_entity_poly.pdbx_strand_id
1 'polypeptide(L)' 'MEEKDFEGTLVLEKIAEINKLDEFMEAVDNDDFRHARELMRKAGVDPATMSVVLKKMHAAD' A
#
# COMPACT_ATOMS: atom_id res chain seq x y z
N MET A 1 6.27 13.42 12.72
CA MET A 1 5.72 13.07 11.41
C MET A 1 4.22 13.10 11.59
N GLU A 2 3.59 14.21 11.21
CA GLU A 2 2.14 14.39 11.36
C GLU A 2 1.42 13.32 10.51
N GLU A 3 0.51 12.56 11.11
CA GLU A 3 -0.28 11.51 10.45
C GLU A 3 -1.29 12.08 9.43
N LYS A 4 -1.20 13.37 9.10
CA LYS A 4 -2.12 14.11 8.23
C LYS A 4 -1.81 13.98 6.73
N ASP A 5 -0.60 13.60 6.35
CA ASP A 5 -0.21 13.42 4.94
C ASP A 5 -0.13 11.95 4.53
N PHE A 6 -0.86 11.07 5.20
CA PHE A 6 -1.07 9.73 4.65
C PHE A 6 -2.13 9.82 3.54
N GLU A 7 -1.68 10.19 2.35
CA GLU A 7 -2.46 10.06 1.12
C GLU A 7 -2.58 8.57 0.77
N GLY A 8 -3.49 7.86 1.46
CA GLY A 8 -3.85 6.49 1.08
C GLY A 8 -4.26 6.41 -0.41
N THR A 9 -4.82 7.50 -0.94
CA THR A 9 -5.10 7.71 -2.35
C THR A 9 -3.84 7.71 -3.22
N LEU A 10 -2.74 8.36 -2.82
CA LEU A 10 -1.49 8.41 -3.60
C LEU A 10 -0.86 7.02 -3.77
N VAL A 11 -0.98 6.16 -2.76
CA VAL A 11 -0.50 4.76 -2.87
C VAL A 11 -1.27 4.03 -3.95
N LEU A 12 -2.60 4.14 -3.94
CA LEU A 12 -3.45 3.50 -4.94
C LEU A 12 -3.20 4.06 -6.35
N GLU A 13 -3.00 5.37 -6.47
CA GLU A 13 -2.65 6.02 -7.74
C GLU A 13 -1.33 5.48 -8.30
N LYS A 14 -0.26 5.46 -7.50
CA LYS A 14 1.05 4.92 -7.93
C LYS A 14 0.98 3.44 -8.32
N ILE A 15 0.17 2.66 -7.62
CA ILE A 15 -0.05 1.25 -7.95
C ILE A 15 -0.88 1.11 -9.25
N ALA A 16 -1.86 1.98 -9.46
CA ALA A 16 -2.66 2.01 -10.69
C ALA A 16 -1.81 2.40 -11.91
N GLU A 17 -0.83 3.31 -11.75
CA GLU A 17 0.12 3.70 -12.81
C GLU A 17 0.92 2.51 -13.36
N ILE A 18 1.18 1.48 -12.53
CA ILE A 18 1.87 0.25 -12.93
C ILE A 18 0.91 -0.89 -13.32
N ASN A 19 -0.40 -0.63 -13.45
CA ASN A 19 -1.45 -1.62 -13.74
C ASN A 19 -1.48 -2.78 -12.73
N LYS A 20 -1.22 -2.50 -11.45
CA LYS A 20 -1.21 -3.51 -10.37
C LYS A 20 -2.24 -3.23 -9.27
N LEU A 21 -3.24 -2.41 -9.56
CA LEU A 21 -4.27 -2.07 -8.58
C LEU A 21 -5.07 -3.29 -8.14
N ASP A 22 -5.53 -4.11 -9.08
CA ASP A 22 -6.29 -5.32 -8.76
C ASP A 22 -5.47 -6.31 -7.92
N GLU A 23 -4.20 -6.53 -8.31
CA GLU A 23 -3.24 -7.40 -7.60
C GLU A 23 -2.94 -6.87 -6.18
N PHE A 24 -2.93 -5.55 -5.99
CA PHE A 24 -2.76 -4.94 -4.68
C PHE A 24 -4.00 -5.08 -3.80
N MET A 25 -5.19 -4.89 -4.35
CA MET A 25 -6.44 -5.06 -3.61
C MET A 25 -6.62 -6.53 -3.17
N GLU A 26 -6.30 -7.48 -4.05
CA GLU A 26 -6.29 -8.91 -3.70
C GLU A 26 -5.31 -9.22 -2.56
N ALA A 27 -4.12 -8.60 -2.56
CA ALA A 27 -3.16 -8.74 -1.47
C ALA A 27 -3.68 -8.17 -0.14
N VAL A 28 -4.46 -7.08 -0.19
CA VAL A 28 -5.09 -6.50 1.00
C VAL A 28 -6.18 -7.41 1.53
N ASP A 29 -7.07 -7.91 0.67
CA ASP A 29 -8.19 -8.77 1.06
C ASP A 29 -7.74 -10.13 1.63
N ASN A 30 -6.55 -10.61 1.24
CA ASN A 30 -5.98 -11.87 1.73
C ASN A 30 -4.93 -11.70 2.85
N ASP A 31 -4.78 -10.50 3.42
CA ASP A 31 -3.73 -10.19 4.41
C ASP A 31 -2.30 -10.54 3.93
N ASP A 32 -2.04 -10.48 2.62
CA ASP A 32 -0.71 -10.71 2.05
C ASP A 32 0.15 -9.44 2.12
N PHE A 33 0.63 -9.16 3.34
CA PHE A 33 1.54 -8.05 3.63
C PHE A 33 2.83 -8.11 2.81
N ARG A 34 3.29 -9.32 2.45
CA ARG A 34 4.52 -9.48 1.66
C ARG A 34 4.27 -9.01 0.24
N HIS A 35 3.19 -9.47 -0.38
CA HIS A 35 2.84 -9.11 -1.74
C HIS A 35 2.48 -7.62 -1.86
N ALA A 36 1.66 -7.10 -0.94
CA ALA A 36 1.32 -5.67 -0.89
C ALA A 36 2.58 -4.78 -0.82
N ARG A 37 3.58 -5.19 -0.01
CA ARG A 37 4.87 -4.47 0.10
C ARG A 37 5.66 -4.49 -1.20
N GLU A 38 5.72 -5.63 -1.90
CA GLU A 38 6.44 -5.72 -3.18
C GLU A 38 5.80 -4.84 -4.25
N LEU A 39 4.47 -4.79 -4.30
CA LEU A 39 3.72 -3.95 -5.22
C LEU A 39 3.98 -2.45 -4.95
N MET A 40 3.92 -2.03 -3.69
CA MET A 40 4.27 -0.65 -3.29
C MET A 40 5.71 -0.30 -3.65
N ARG A 41 6.65 -1.24 -3.49
CA ARG A 41 8.04 -1.03 -3.89
C ARG A 41 8.18 -0.86 -5.40
N LYS A 42 7.48 -1.68 -6.19
CA LYS A 42 7.47 -1.59 -7.66
C LYS A 42 6.86 -0.27 -8.14
N ALA A 43 5.85 0.23 -7.43
CA ALA A 43 5.20 1.52 -7.68
C ALA A 43 6.00 2.74 -7.19
N GLY A 44 7.20 2.54 -6.60
CA GLY A 44 8.03 3.63 -6.12
C GLY A 44 7.41 4.40 -4.94
N VAL A 45 6.65 3.70 -4.10
CA VAL A 45 6.16 4.24 -2.83
C VAL A 45 7.32 4.28 -1.83
N ASP A 46 7.40 5.30 -0.98
CA ASP A 46 8.47 5.40 0.01
C ASP A 46 8.30 4.42 1.18
N PRO A 47 9.40 3.93 1.79
CA PRO A 47 9.35 2.95 2.88
C PRO A 47 8.52 3.41 4.09
N ALA A 48 8.51 4.72 4.39
CA ALA A 48 7.71 5.29 5.47
C ALA A 48 6.20 5.11 5.20
N THR A 49 5.77 5.44 3.98
CA THR A 49 4.38 5.27 3.53
C THR A 49 3.97 3.80 3.51
N MET A 50 4.83 2.91 3.01
CA MET A 50 4.58 1.46 3.07
C MET A 50 4.35 0.99 4.51
N SER A 51 5.15 1.46 5.46
CA SER A 51 4.99 1.07 6.87
C SER A 51 3.62 1.49 7.43
N VAL A 52 3.12 2.66 7.04
CA VAL A 52 1.79 3.12 7.45
C VAL A 52 0.70 2.28 6.79
N VAL A 53 0.80 1.98 5.49
CA VAL A 53 -0.16 1.09 4.79
C VAL A 53 -0.23 -0.27 5.46
N LEU A 54 0.93 -0.91 5.69
CA LEU A 54 1.00 -2.25 6.30
C LEU A 54 0.45 -2.26 7.73
N LYS A 55 0.67 -1.19 8.51
CA LYS A 55 0.07 -1.04 9.84
C LYS A 55 -1.45 -0.91 9.75
N LYS A 56 -1.98 -0.16 8.77
CA LYS A 56 -3.43 0.00 8.57
C LYS A 56 -4.09 -1.31 8.12
N MET A 57 -3.43 -2.06 7.23
CA MET A 57 -3.88 -3.41 6.84
C MET A 57 -3.99 -4.32 8.08
N HIS A 58 -2.98 -4.31 8.96
CA HIS A 58 -3.01 -5.11 10.19
C HIS A 58 -4.05 -4.62 11.21
N ALA A 59 -4.35 -3.32 11.26
CA ALA A 59 -5.31 -2.74 12.20
C ALA A 59 -6.77 -2.85 11.75
N ALA A 60 -7.02 -3.36 10.53
CA ALA A 60 -8.37 -3.57 9.99
C ALA A 60 -9.00 -4.91 10.42
N ASP A 61 -8.29 -5.69 11.24
CA ASP A 61 -8.78 -6.89 11.95
C ASP A 61 -9.64 -6.52 13.19
#